data_AF-A0A0F9PJH2-F1
#
_entry.id   AF-A0A0F9PJH2-F1
#
_cell.length_a   1.000
_cell.length_b   1.000
_cell.length_c   1.000
_cell.angle_alpha   90.00
_cell.angle_beta   90.00
_cell.angle_gamma   90.00
#
_symmetry.space_group_name_H-M   'P 1'
#
loop_
_entity.id
_entity.type
_entity.pdbx_description
1 polymer ?
#
loop_
_entity_poly.entity_id
_entity_poly.type
_entity_poly.pdbx_seq_one_letter_code
_entity_poly.pdbx_strand_id
1 'polypeptide(L)'
;MALLKEHQFRGHKIELVNNRWLFSALGKPVEDNWRKIPCGICGEKLTEEGHDKCIGILPGVMNACCGHGQVDEAYVMFSDESILRGNNALDTISKLHDKVNKY
;
A
#
# COMPACT_ATOMS: atom_id res chain seq x y z
N MET A 1 -25.25 10.20 -10.57
CA MET A 1 -24.43 10.74 -9.46
C MET A 1 -23.03 10.18 -9.62
N ALA A 2 -22.01 11.04 -9.76
CA ALA A 2 -20.63 10.57 -9.72
C ALA A 2 -20.32 10.13 -8.29
N LEU A 3 -19.96 8.86 -8.10
CA LEU A 3 -19.42 8.39 -6.83
C LEU A 3 -18.12 9.16 -6.60
N LEU A 4 -18.05 9.93 -5.51
CA LEU A 4 -16.79 10.49 -5.03
C LEU A 4 -15.85 9.32 -4.79
N LYS A 5 -14.70 9.31 -5.48
CA LYS A 5 -13.70 8.27 -5.31
C LYS A 5 -13.13 8.42 -3.90
N GLU A 6 -13.35 7.42 -3.06
CA GLU A 6 -12.80 7.39 -1.70
C GLU A 6 -11.27 7.25 -1.79
N HIS A 7 -10.54 8.04 -1.01
CA HIS A 7 -9.08 7.93 -0.93
C HIS A 7 -8.71 6.88 0.09
N GLN A 8 -7.66 6.10 -0.22
CA GLN A 8 -7.21 5.04 0.67
C GLN A 8 -5.70 5.06 0.87
N PHE A 9 -5.27 4.65 2.05
CA PHE A 9 -3.87 4.50 2.38
C PHE A 9 -3.67 3.31 3.33
N ARG A 10 -2.83 2.35 2.92
CA ARG A 10 -2.57 1.09 3.64
C ARG A 10 -3.85 0.38 4.11
N GLY A 11 -4.86 0.30 3.24
CA GLY A 11 -6.13 -0.37 3.54
C GLY A 11 -7.10 0.42 4.42
N HIS A 12 -6.79 1.67 4.75
CA HIS A 12 -7.71 2.56 5.48
C HIS A 12 -8.27 3.62 4.56
N LYS A 13 -9.54 3.96 4.77
CA LYS A 13 -10.12 5.19 4.21
C LYS A 13 -9.44 6.41 4.82
N ILE A 14 -9.11 7.38 3.99
CA ILE A 14 -8.55 8.66 4.39
C ILE A 14 -9.36 9.82 3.81
N GLU A 15 -9.37 10.93 4.53
CA GLU A 15 -10.06 12.14 4.14
C GLU A 15 -9.16 13.36 4.30
N LEU A 16 -9.32 14.34 3.39
CA LEU A 16 -8.55 15.58 3.43
C LEU A 16 -9.32 16.61 4.27
N VAL A 17 -8.77 16.95 5.43
CA VAL A 17 -9.36 17.93 6.36
C VAL A 17 -8.31 18.97 6.71
N ASN A 18 -8.62 20.26 6.50
CA ASN A 18 -7.71 21.37 6.77
C ASN A 18 -6.31 21.15 6.16
N ASN A 19 -6.27 20.68 4.91
CA ASN A 19 -5.04 20.38 4.16
C ASN A 19 -4.14 19.28 4.77
N ARG A 20 -4.71 18.40 5.61
CA ARG A 20 -4.03 17.20 6.13
C ARG A 20 -4.87 15.96 5.87
N TRP A 21 -4.21 14.85 5.54
CA TRP A 21 -4.88 13.56 5.40
C TRP A 21 -5.10 12.94 6.77
N LEU A 22 -6.34 12.59 7.08
CA LEU A 22 -6.71 11.90 8.31
C LEU A 22 -7.15 10.47 7.99
N PHE A 23 -6.83 9.52 8.87
CA PHE A 23 -7.50 8.23 8.90
C PHE A 23 -8.95 8.44 9.32
N SER A 24 -9.91 8.22 8.41
CA SER A 24 -11.33 8.58 8.65
C SER A 24 -11.91 7.90 9.89
N ALA A 25 -11.49 6.65 10.17
CA ALA A 25 -11.96 5.91 11.34
C ALA A 25 -11.39 6.42 12.68
N LEU A 26 -10.25 7.11 12.66
CA LEU A 26 -9.50 7.49 13.87
C LEU A 26 -9.47 9.00 14.09
N GLY A 27 -9.75 9.81 13.06
CA GLY A 27 -9.57 11.26 13.08
C GLY A 27 -8.11 11.69 13.30
N LYS A 28 -7.14 10.79 13.05
CA LYS A 28 -5.72 11.01 13.30
C LYS A 28 -4.96 11.31 12.01
N PRO A 29 -3.99 12.25 12.00
CA PRO A 29 -3.19 12.54 10.82
C PRO A 29 -2.41 11.32 10.33
N VAL A 30 -2.45 11.07 9.02
CA VAL A 30 -1.75 9.96 8.36
C VAL A 30 -0.25 10.09 8.56
N GLU A 31 0.31 11.27 8.30
CA GLU A 31 1.74 11.59 8.43
C GLU A 31 2.34 11.22 9.79
N ASP A 32 1.58 11.42 10.88
CA ASP A 32 2.04 11.20 12.25
C ASP A 32 1.86 9.75 12.74
N ASN A 33 0.97 8.98 12.09
CA ASN A 33 0.46 7.72 12.63
C ASN A 33 0.65 6.51 11.73
N TRP A 34 0.97 6.69 10.44
CA TRP A 34 0.96 5.60 9.47
C TRP A 34 1.87 4.42 9.82
N ARG A 35 2.97 4.66 10.52
CA ARG A 35 3.92 3.62 10.97
C ARG A 35 3.38 2.77 12.12
N LYS A 36 2.48 3.33 12.93
CA LYS A 36 1.93 2.69 14.14
C LYS A 36 0.65 1.91 13.85
N ILE A 37 -0.06 2.30 12.78
CA ILE A 37 -1.33 1.72 12.41
C ILE A 37 -1.07 0.53 11.47
N PRO A 38 -1.56 -0.68 11.81
CA PRO A 38 -1.49 -1.83 10.91
C PRO A 38 -2.34 -1.60 9.66
N CYS A 39 -2.13 -2.39 8.61
CA CYS A 39 -2.99 -2.33 7.43
C CYS A 39 -4.47 -2.54 7.80
N GLY A 40 -5.37 -1.74 7.23
CA GLY A 40 -6.80 -1.81 7.52
C GLY A 40 -7.50 -3.06 6.99
N ILE A 41 -6.85 -3.82 6.09
CA ILE A 41 -7.41 -5.03 5.49
C ILE A 41 -6.79 -6.30 6.08
N CYS A 42 -5.46 -6.44 6.04
CA CYS A 42 -4.80 -7.67 6.52
C CYS A 42 -4.35 -7.60 8.00
N GLY A 43 -4.38 -6.42 8.63
CA GLY A 43 -3.97 -6.26 10.02
C GLY A 43 -2.46 -6.31 10.27
N GLU A 44 -1.64 -6.44 9.22
CA GLU A 44 -0.19 -6.55 9.36
C GLU A 44 0.46 -5.21 9.70
N LYS A 45 1.42 -5.27 10.63
CA LYS A 45 2.26 -4.13 11.02
C LYS A 45 3.46 -4.02 10.08
N LEU A 46 4.21 -2.93 10.21
CA LEU A 46 5.50 -2.85 9.54
C LEU A 46 6.42 -3.99 10.00
N THR A 47 7.35 -4.40 9.14
CA THR A 47 8.44 -5.31 9.53
C THR A 47 9.34 -4.64 10.58
N GLU A 48 10.24 -5.40 11.22
CA GLU A 48 11.18 -4.86 12.20
C GLU A 48 12.10 -3.78 11.58
N GLU A 49 12.42 -3.92 10.30
CA GLU A 49 13.19 -2.95 9.50
C GLU A 49 12.35 -1.73 9.08
N GLY A 50 11.04 -1.75 9.34
CA GLY A 50 10.12 -0.66 9.05
C GLY A 50 9.48 -0.69 7.66
N HIS A 51 9.54 -1.80 6.94
CA HIS A 51 8.89 -1.96 5.63
C HIS A 51 7.40 -2.26 5.77
N ASP A 52 6.59 -1.90 4.78
CA ASP A 52 5.19 -2.34 4.74
C ASP A 52 5.14 -3.85 4.49
N LYS A 53 4.76 -4.62 5.52
CA LYS A 53 4.72 -6.08 5.45
C LYS A 53 3.75 -6.61 4.37
N CYS A 54 2.81 -5.80 3.89
CA CYS A 54 1.95 -6.20 2.76
C CYS A 54 2.73 -6.47 1.46
N ILE A 55 3.89 -5.83 1.29
CA ILE A 55 4.76 -6.00 0.11
C ILE A 55 6.19 -6.39 0.48
N GLY A 56 6.63 -6.16 1.72
CA GLY A 56 7.97 -6.48 2.18
C GLY A 56 9.08 -5.89 1.29
N ILE A 57 10.12 -6.68 1.08
CA ILE A 57 11.22 -6.35 0.17
C ILE A 57 10.95 -7.07 -1.16
N LEU A 58 10.87 -6.30 -2.25
CA LEU A 58 10.65 -6.80 -3.60
C LEU A 58 11.90 -6.57 -4.46
N PRO A 59 12.58 -7.63 -4.94
CA PRO A 59 13.79 -7.48 -5.76
C PRO A 59 13.53 -6.69 -7.05
N GLY A 60 14.36 -5.68 -7.31
CA GLY A 60 14.28 -4.84 -8.52
C GLY A 60 13.14 -3.82 -8.53
N VAL A 61 12.39 -3.69 -7.44
CA VAL A 61 11.28 -2.75 -7.30
C VAL A 61 11.73 -1.51 -6.56
N MET A 62 11.41 -0.34 -7.10
CA MET A 62 11.67 0.96 -6.47
C MET A 62 10.54 1.33 -5.49
N ASN A 63 9.28 1.18 -5.92
CA ASN A 63 8.09 1.45 -5.10
C ASN A 63 6.97 0.48 -5.46
N ALA A 64 6.11 0.14 -4.50
CA ALA A 64 4.91 -0.65 -4.77
C ALA A 64 3.78 -0.34 -3.80
N CYS A 65 2.57 -0.71 -4.20
CA CYS A 65 1.38 -0.74 -3.35
C CYS A 65 0.70 -2.09 -3.51
N CYS A 66 0.36 -2.73 -2.38
CA CYS A 66 -0.32 -4.03 -2.33
C CYS A 66 -1.77 -3.99 -2.82
N GLY A 67 -2.37 -2.80 -3.00
CA GLY A 67 -3.77 -2.66 -3.38
C GLY A 67 -4.78 -3.07 -2.30
N HIS A 68 -4.33 -3.41 -1.09
CA HIS A 68 -5.24 -3.59 0.05
C HIS A 68 -5.92 -2.26 0.34
N GLY A 69 -7.19 -2.19 -0.06
CA GLY A 69 -8.02 -1.01 -0.04
C GLY A 69 -8.68 -0.79 -1.39
N GLN A 70 -7.87 -0.74 -2.45
CA GLN A 70 -8.36 -0.53 -3.80
C GLN A 70 -7.44 -1.20 -4.83
N VAL A 71 -7.91 -2.31 -5.40
CA VAL A 71 -7.11 -3.16 -6.29
C VAL A 71 -6.65 -2.42 -7.54
N ASP A 72 -7.49 -1.57 -8.14
CA ASP A 72 -7.11 -0.78 -9.33
C ASP A 72 -6.01 0.26 -9.04
N GLU A 73 -5.74 0.58 -7.77
CA GLU A 73 -4.64 1.43 -7.34
C GLU A 73 -3.38 0.65 -6.95
N ALA A 74 -3.41 -0.69 -6.99
CA ALA A 74 -2.20 -1.49 -6.86
C ALA A 74 -1.20 -1.09 -7.96
N TYR A 75 0.08 -1.01 -7.59
CA TYR A 75 1.14 -0.74 -8.55
C TYR A 75 2.47 -1.36 -8.13
N VAL A 76 3.32 -1.60 -9.12
CA VAL A 76 4.75 -1.91 -8.95
C VAL A 76 5.51 -1.01 -9.90
N MET A 77 6.45 -0.24 -9.37
CA MET A 77 7.34 0.64 -10.12
C MET A 77 8.76 0.11 -10.01
N PHE A 78 9.37 -0.18 -11.16
CA PHE A 78 10.73 -0.69 -11.25
C PHE A 78 11.75 0.45 -11.35
N SER A 79 13.04 0.10 -11.24
CA SER A 79 14.14 1.07 -11.33
C SER A 79 14.28 1.74 -12.70
N ASP A 80 13.72 1.15 -13.74
CA ASP A 80 13.66 1.71 -15.10
C ASP A 80 12.42 2.59 -15.34
N GLU A 81 11.71 2.95 -14.27
CA GLU A 81 10.48 3.74 -14.26
C GLU A 81 9.26 3.07 -14.92
N SER A 82 9.38 1.80 -15.37
CA SER A 82 8.22 1.05 -15.82
C SER A 82 7.25 0.77 -14.66
N ILE A 83 5.95 0.86 -14.94
CA ILE A 83 4.89 0.72 -13.93
C ILE A 83 3.87 -0.32 -14.37
N LEU A 84 3.66 -1.33 -13.53
CA LEU A 84 2.51 -2.23 -13.61
C LEU A 84 1.42 -1.75 -12.66
N ARG A 85 0.15 -1.95 -13.03
CA ARG A 85 -1.01 -1.52 -12.24
C ARG A 85 -2.06 -2.62 -12.11
N GLY A 86 -2.93 -2.50 -11.11
CA GLY A 86 -4.07 -3.38 -10.92
C GLY A 86 -3.64 -4.84 -10.73
N ASN A 87 -4.38 -5.76 -11.33
CA ASN A 87 -4.10 -7.19 -11.24
C ASN A 87 -2.68 -7.58 -11.70
N ASN A 88 -2.13 -6.90 -12.72
CA ASN A 88 -0.75 -7.16 -13.18
C ASN A 88 0.29 -6.83 -12.09
N ALA A 89 0.02 -5.79 -11.29
CA ALA A 89 0.86 -5.46 -10.14
C ALA A 89 0.74 -6.54 -9.06
N LEU A 90 -0.48 -6.98 -8.73
CA LEU A 90 -0.72 -8.03 -7.74
C LEU A 90 -0.04 -9.36 -8.11
N ASP A 91 -0.19 -9.80 -9.35
CA ASP A 91 0.46 -11.01 -9.87
C ASP A 91 1.99 -10.91 -9.79
N THR A 92 2.53 -9.71 -10.04
CA THR A 92 3.97 -9.46 -9.97
C THR A 92 4.48 -9.50 -8.53
N ILE A 93 3.76 -8.88 -7.59
CA ILE A 93 4.10 -8.92 -6.15
C ILE A 93 4.14 -10.36 -5.66
N SER A 94 3.11 -11.17 -5.98
CA SER A 94 3.04 -12.58 -5.60
C SER A 94 4.24 -13.38 -6.15
N LYS A 95 4.56 -13.22 -7.45
CA LYS A 95 5.71 -13.91 -8.06
C LYS A 95 7.06 -13.50 -7.46
N LEU A 96 7.19 -12.23 -7.06
CA LEU A 96 8.42 -11.73 -6.45
C LEU A 96 8.60 -12.26 -5.01
N HIS A 97 7.52 -12.39 -4.24
CA HIS A 97 7.56 -13.04 -2.93
C HIS A 97 7.96 -14.52 -3.02
N ASP A 98 7.39 -15.27 -3.96
CA ASP A 98 7.72 -16.69 -4.15
C ASP A 98 9.20 -16.92 -4.50
N LYS A 99 9.83 -15.97 -5.19
CA LYS A 99 11.26 -16.03 -5.51
C LYS A 99 12.14 -15.80 -4.29
N VAL A 100 11.71 -14.96 -3.34
CA VAL A 100 12.45 -14.71 -2.10
C VAL A 100 12.39 -15.93 -1.18
N ASN A 101 11.27 -16.66 -1.15
CA ASN A 101 11.07 -17.81 -0.25
C ASN A 101 11.64 -19.14 -0.78
N LYS A 102 12.30 -19.15 -1.96
CA LYS A 102 12.84 -20.37 -2.61
C LYS A 102 14.35 -20.55 -2.47
N TYR A 103 15.03 -19.62 -1.81
CA TYR A 103 16.48 -19.65 -1.54
C TYR A 103 16.71 -19.43 -0.05
#